data_AF-G2ZY76-F1
#
_entry.id   AF-G2ZY76-F1
#
_cell.length_a   1.000
_cell.length_b   1.000
_cell.length_c   1.000
_cell.angle_alpha   90.00
_cell.angle_beta   90.00
_cell.angle_gamma   90.00
#
_symmetry.space_group_name_H-M   'P 1'
#
loop_
_entity.id
_entity.type
_entity.pdbx_description
1 polymer ?
#
loop_
_entity_poly.entity_id
_entity_poly.type
_entity_poly.pdbx_seq_one_letter_code
_entity_poly.pdbx_strand_id
1 'polypeptide(L)'
;MEQKTARLTLLIDPDKKAAFEHLCAQQDLTASQVIRRLIRDYLAQHGVQYVPSGGETDKAEAIGRKKPPLAVPSRHDAIPPAKRRITRRGA
;
A
#
# COMPACT_ATOMS: atom_id res chain seq x y z
N MET A 1 -12.88 19.43 19.10
CA MET A 1 -12.87 17.97 19.30
C MET A 1 -11.66 17.61 20.14
N GLU A 2 -11.82 16.85 21.22
CA GLU A 2 -10.70 16.45 22.07
C GLU A 2 -9.79 15.49 21.31
N GLN A 3 -8.53 15.91 21.11
CA GLN A 3 -7.51 15.05 20.53
C GLN A 3 -7.17 13.96 21.55
N LYS A 4 -7.67 12.74 21.33
CA LYS A 4 -7.29 11.56 22.13
C LYS A 4 -5.80 11.29 21.93
N THR A 5 -4.98 11.85 22.80
CA THR A 5 -3.53 11.61 22.82
C THR A 5 -3.21 10.46 23.77
N ALA A 6 -2.40 9.52 23.29
CA ALA A 6 -1.87 8.42 24.11
C ALA A 6 -0.35 8.57 24.23
N ARG A 7 0.22 8.14 25.35
CA ARG A 7 1.67 8.11 25.58
C ARG A 7 2.21 6.72 25.27
N LEU A 8 3.28 6.68 24.46
CA LEU A 8 4.06 5.46 24.19
C LEU A 8 5.39 5.58 24.93
N THR A 9 5.63 4.70 25.89
CA THR A 9 6.90 4.61 26.62
C THR A 9 7.68 3.41 26.11
N LEU A 10 8.95 3.62 25.75
CA LEU A 10 9.85 2.57 25.27
C LEU A 10 11.13 2.58 26.08
N LEU A 11 11.60 1.42 26.51
CA LEU A 11 12.93 1.26 27.10
C LEU A 11 13.91 0.97 25.97
N ILE A 12 14.95 1.81 25.87
CA ILE A 12 16.03 1.66 24.90
C ILE A 12 17.36 1.87 25.60
N ASP A 13 18.39 1.28 25.03
CA ASP A 13 19.77 1.50 25.44
C ASP A 13 20.15 3.00 25.38
N PRO A 14 20.87 3.52 26.39
CA PRO A 14 21.20 4.94 26.48
C PRO A 14 22.09 5.42 25.32
N ASP A 15 23.05 4.61 24.88
CA ASP A 15 23.95 4.98 23.78
C ASP A 15 23.18 5.03 22.45
N LYS A 16 22.26 4.08 22.22
CA LYS A 16 21.36 4.12 21.06
C LYS A 16 20.43 5.32 21.08
N LYS A 17 19.90 5.70 22.25
CA LYS A 17 19.07 6.90 22.40
C LYS A 17 19.85 8.14 21.99
N ALA A 18 21.06 8.31 22.52
CA ALA A 18 21.89 9.47 22.24
C ALA A 18 22.26 9.56 20.75
N ALA A 19 22.66 8.44 20.14
CA ALA A 19 22.97 8.38 18.71
C ALA A 19 21.75 8.73 17.84
N PHE A 20 20.57 8.22 18.18
CA PHE A 20 19.34 8.51 17.45
C PHE A 20 18.92 9.99 17.57
N GLU A 21 18.98 10.56 18.77
CA GLU A 21 18.68 11.99 18.99
C GLU A 21 19.67 12.89 18.24
N HIS A 22 20.95 12.55 18.23
CA HIS A 22 21.97 13.30 17.51
C HIS A 22 21.72 13.27 16.00
N LEU A 23 21.38 12.09 15.44
CA LEU A 23 21.02 11.95 14.03
C LEU A 23 19.77 12.76 13.66
N CYS A 24 18.77 12.81 14.55
CA CYS A 24 17.57 13.60 14.35
C CYS A 24 17.90 15.11 14.37
N ALA A 25 18.74 15.55 15.31
CA ALA A 25 19.15 16.94 15.43
C ALA A 25 19.93 17.45 14.20
N GLN A 26 20.74 16.59 13.58
CA GLN A 26 21.45 16.91 12.32
C GLN A 26 20.51 17.17 11.13
N GLN A 27 19.26 16.72 11.23
CA GLN A 27 18.24 16.85 10.18
C GLN A 27 17.14 17.84 10.56
N ASP A 28 17.32 18.61 11.64
CA ASP A 28 16.31 19.53 12.19
C ASP A 28 14.98 18.83 12.55
N LEU A 29 15.05 17.55 12.93
CA LEU A 29 13.91 16.74 13.33
C LEU A 29 13.96 16.38 14.82
N THR A 30 12.79 16.17 15.42
CA THR A 30 12.72 15.58 16.76
C THR A 30 12.52 14.07 16.68
N ALA A 31 13.11 13.33 17.63
CA ALA A 31 12.94 11.89 17.75
C ALA A 31 11.45 11.47 17.71
N SER A 32 10.59 12.23 18.38
CA SER A 32 9.14 11.99 18.41
C SER A 32 8.45 12.16 17.04
N GLN A 33 8.95 13.03 16.16
CA GLN A 33 8.42 13.16 14.79
C GLN A 33 8.82 11.95 13.94
N VAL A 34 10.09 11.56 14.01
CA VAL A 34 10.64 10.41 13.28
C VAL A 34 9.94 9.12 13.70
N ILE A 35 9.82 8.86 15.01
CA ILE A 35 9.13 7.66 15.54
C ILE A 35 7.67 7.61 15.07
N ARG A 36 6.94 8.73 15.12
CA ARG A 36 5.55 8.76 14.64
C ARG A 36 5.44 8.46 13.15
N ARG A 37 6.40 8.90 12.34
CA ARG A 37 6.44 8.56 10.91
C ARG A 37 6.71 7.07 10.71
N LEU A 38 7.70 6.55 11.42
CA LEU A 38 8.07 5.12 11.45
C LEU A 38 6.87 4.23 11.80
N ILE A 39 6.09 4.60 12.83
CA ILE A 39 4.87 3.85 13.21
C ILE A 39 3.86 3.82 12.06
N ARG A 40 3.60 4.97 11.41
CA ARG A 40 2.64 5.03 10.29
C ARG A 40 3.09 4.19 9.11
N ASP A 41 4.37 4.30 8.73
CA ASP A 41 4.91 3.55 7.60
C ASP A 41 4.93 2.05 7.90
N TYR A 42 5.25 1.65 9.14
CA TYR A 42 5.22 0.25 9.57
C TYR A 42 3.80 -0.34 9.51
N LEU A 43 2.80 0.37 10.01
CA LEU A 43 1.39 -0.06 9.92
C LEU A 43 0.95 -0.23 8.45
N ALA A 44 1.33 0.71 7.58
CA ALA A 44 1.02 0.65 6.16
C ALA A 44 1.68 -0.55 5.47
N GLN A 45 2.95 -0.84 5.78
CA GLN A 45 3.68 -1.99 5.24
C GLN A 45 3.04 -3.33 5.63
N HIS A 46 2.43 -3.39 6.81
CA HIS A 46 1.71 -4.59 7.29
C HIS A 46 0.21 -4.60 6.94
N GLY A 47 -0.27 -3.63 6.14
CA GLY A 47 -1.67 -3.58 5.70
C GLY A 47 -2.67 -3.24 6.81
N VAL A 48 -2.21 -2.67 7.93
CA VAL A 48 -3.08 -2.28 9.05
C VAL A 48 -3.67 -0.90 8.76
N GLN A 49 -4.99 -0.83 8.61
CA GLN A 49 -5.68 0.46 8.46
C GLN A 49 -5.75 1.18 9.82
N TYR A 50 -5.19 2.38 9.88
CA TYR A 50 -5.25 3.26 11.05
C TYR A 50 -6.10 4.50 10.73
N VAL A 51 -7.20 4.66 11.46
CA VAL A 51 -8.05 5.85 11.40
C VAL A 51 -7.73 6.72 12.62
N PRO A 52 -7.23 7.96 12.43
CA PRO A 52 -6.94 8.84 13.55
C PRO A 52 -8.22 9.21 14.29
N SER A 53 -8.22 9.10 15.62
CA SER A 53 -9.39 9.30 16.50
C SER A 53 -9.98 10.73 16.51
N GLY A 54 -9.44 11.65 15.70
CA GLY A 54 -9.92 13.02 15.52
C GLY A 54 -9.89 13.49 14.06
N GLY A 55 -9.68 12.58 13.11
CA GLY A 55 -9.82 12.87 11.69
C GLY A 55 -11.28 12.69 11.30
N GLU A 56 -11.96 13.79 11.02
CA GLU A 56 -13.22 13.82 10.29
C GLU A 56 -13.07 12.89 9.07
N THR A 57 -13.90 11.85 9.00
CA THR A 57 -14.01 10.97 7.85
C THR A 57 -14.65 11.74 6.71
N ASP A 58 -13.92 12.69 6.12
CA ASP A 58 -14.26 13.28 4.84
C ASP A 58 -13.04 13.09 3.92
N LYS A 59 -13.21 12.27 2.88
CA LYS A 59 -12.27 12.05 1.75
C LYS A 59 -11.08 11.09 1.92
N ALA A 60 -11.27 9.95 2.59
CA ALA A 60 -10.38 8.79 2.42
C ALA A 60 -11.01 7.62 1.61
N GLU A 61 -12.14 7.83 0.94
CA GLU A 61 -12.67 6.88 -0.04
C GLU A 61 -12.13 7.23 -1.46
N ALA A 62 -10.83 6.99 -1.71
CA ALA A 62 -10.29 7.03 -3.07
C ALA A 62 -8.96 6.28 -3.31
N ILE A 63 -8.38 5.57 -2.33
CA ILE A 63 -7.17 4.77 -2.55
C ILE A 63 -7.31 3.38 -1.93
N GLY A 64 -8.10 2.51 -2.56
CA GLY A 64 -8.22 1.13 -2.10
C GLY A 64 -9.24 0.23 -2.81
N ARG A 65 -10.08 0.77 -3.70
CA ARG A 65 -10.96 -0.05 -4.54
C ARG A 65 -10.50 -0.05 -5.99
N LYS A 66 -9.37 -0.68 -6.28
CA LYS A 66 -9.29 -1.48 -7.52
C LYS A 66 -9.62 -2.93 -7.16
N LYS A 67 -10.91 -3.20 -7.00
CA LYS A 67 -11.42 -4.55 -7.25
C LYS A 67 -11.06 -4.88 -8.71
N PRO A 68 -10.42 -6.00 -9.04
CA PRO A 68 -10.44 -6.46 -10.42
C PRO A 68 -11.91 -6.75 -10.78
N PRO A 69 -12.46 -6.18 -11.87
CA PRO A 69 -13.81 -6.53 -12.27
C PRO A 69 -13.83 -7.99 -12.72
N LEU A 70 -14.77 -8.73 -12.14
CA LEU A 70 -15.18 -10.05 -12.61
C LEU A 70 -15.70 -9.91 -14.06
N ALA A 71 -15.08 -10.68 -14.96
CA ALA A 71 -15.57 -11.14 -16.28
C ALA A 71 -16.14 -10.13 -17.29
N VAL A 72 -15.45 -9.99 -18.43
CA VAL A 72 -16.06 -9.70 -19.73
C VAL A 72 -15.79 -10.89 -20.68
N PRO A 73 -16.79 -11.52 -21.30
CA PRO A 73 -16.56 -12.56 -22.30
C PRO A 73 -16.22 -11.89 -23.64
N SER A 74 -14.93 -11.75 -23.95
CA SER A 74 -14.50 -11.31 -25.29
C SER A 74 -14.38 -12.51 -26.23
N ARG A 75 -15.42 -12.66 -27.03
CA ARG A 75 -15.45 -13.36 -28.31
C ARG A 75 -14.38 -12.75 -29.22
N HIS A 76 -13.18 -13.33 -29.29
CA HIS A 76 -12.25 -13.18 -30.43
C HIS A 76 -11.02 -14.08 -30.23
N ASP A 77 -11.20 -15.38 -30.39
CA ASP A 77 -10.10 -16.27 -30.80
C ASP A 77 -10.25 -16.48 -32.31
N ALA A 78 -9.74 -15.50 -33.06
CA ALA A 78 -9.56 -15.62 -34.50
C ALA A 78 -8.19 -16.26 -34.74
N ILE A 79 -8.17 -17.54 -35.09
CA ILE A 79 -7.03 -18.18 -35.72
C ILE A 79 -7.48 -18.71 -37.09
N PRO A 80 -7.03 -18.11 -38.19
CA PRO A 80 -6.74 -18.83 -39.43
C PRO A 80 -5.22 -18.73 -39.70
N PRO A 81 -4.52 -19.78 -40.19
CA PRO A 81 -4.72 -20.38 -41.52
C PRO A 81 -4.46 -21.92 -41.47
N ALA A 82 -4.44 -22.77 -42.51
CA ALA A 82 -3.93 -22.68 -43.87
C ALA A 82 -4.40 -23.88 -44.73
N LYS A 83 -4.24 -23.71 -46.04
CA LYS A 83 -4.68 -24.56 -47.16
C LYS A 83 -3.97 -25.93 -47.28
N ARG A 84 -4.67 -26.94 -47.83
CA ARG A 84 -4.35 -27.72 -49.07
C ARG A 84 -5.11 -29.06 -49.07
N ARG A 85 -6.08 -29.25 -49.99
CA ARG A 85 -5.97 -29.94 -51.31
C ARG A 85 -5.79 -31.46 -51.20
N ILE A 86 -6.75 -32.24 -51.69
CA ILE A 86 -6.58 -33.52 -52.43
C ILE A 86 -7.97 -33.99 -52.97
N THR A 87 -8.15 -33.86 -54.29
CA THR A 87 -8.45 -34.90 -55.31
C THR A 87 -9.95 -35.16 -55.51
N ARG A 88 -10.57 -34.67 -56.60
CA ARG A 88 -10.66 -35.27 -57.96
C ARG A 88 -11.45 -36.58 -58.01
N ARG A 89 -12.58 -36.54 -58.76
CA ARG A 89 -13.27 -37.60 -59.54
C ARG A 89 -13.76 -38.80 -58.70
N GLY A 90 -15.03 -39.19 -58.69
CA GLY A 90 -15.99 -39.34 -59.79
C GLY A 90 -16.28 -40.83 -59.96
N ALA A 91 -17.53 -41.24 -59.74
CA ALA A 91 -18.21 -42.43 -60.28
C ALA A 91 -19.67 -42.37 -59.82
#